data_AF-G5J6Y4-F1
#
_entry.id   AF-G5J6Y4-F1
#
_cell.length_a   1.000
_cell.length_b   1.000
_cell.length_c   1.000
_cell.angle_alpha   90.00
_cell.angle_beta   90.00
_cell.angle_gamma   90.00
#
_symmetry.space_group_name_H-M   'P 1'
#
loop_
_entity.id
_entity.type
_entity.pdbx_description
1 polymer ?
#
loop_
_entity_poly.entity_id
_entity_poly.type
_entity_poly.pdbx_seq_one_letter_code
_entity_poly.pdbx_strand_id
1 'polypeptide(L)'
;MKTIKLGLLCFGSMGLFFLVGCTNPTVTSDESMGSNSATISEENHSEHDSHDHSHDHGKHSQSEQVIKSGEYTLKLVTVPSDKGVHIAFYLLEGEANKQVKTAQVQGQLQLPNGEQKAIPLNYEAERNHYHGMLSELNGEKINGKFSFQR
;
A
#
# COMPACT_ATOMS: atom_id res chain seq x y z
N MET A 1 16.04 34.92 -41.43
CA MET A 1 16.96 34.56 -40.33
C MET A 1 17.13 35.77 -39.42
N LYS A 2 16.56 35.75 -38.22
CA LYS A 2 16.80 36.73 -37.16
C LYS A 2 16.82 35.98 -35.83
N THR A 3 18.00 35.93 -35.21
CA THR A 3 18.29 35.25 -33.94
C THR A 3 17.89 36.14 -32.78
N ILE A 4 17.03 35.65 -31.88
CA ILE A 4 16.70 36.33 -30.62
C ILE A 4 17.68 35.82 -29.55
N LYS A 5 18.37 36.77 -28.91
CA LYS A 5 19.36 36.55 -27.87
C LYS A 5 18.67 36.09 -26.58
N LEU A 6 19.09 34.95 -26.05
CA LEU A 6 18.61 34.38 -24.79
C LEU A 6 19.33 35.07 -23.63
N GLY A 7 18.61 35.84 -22.82
CA GLY A 7 19.10 36.41 -21.56
C GLY A 7 19.02 35.37 -20.45
N LEU A 8 20.17 34.98 -19.91
CA LEU A 8 20.32 34.11 -18.75
C LEU A 8 19.90 34.87 -17.48
N LEU A 9 18.82 34.43 -16.81
CA LEU A 9 18.38 34.96 -15.52
C LEU A 9 18.74 33.94 -14.42
N CYS A 10 19.77 34.25 -13.62
CA CYS A 10 20.17 33.46 -12.46
C CYS A 10 19.18 33.67 -11.32
N PHE A 11 18.42 32.63 -10.94
CA PHE A 11 17.69 32.61 -9.67
C PHE A 11 18.63 32.13 -8.57
N GLY A 12 18.96 33.05 -7.66
CA GLY A 12 19.79 32.78 -6.49
C GLY A 12 19.12 31.78 -5.54
N SER A 13 19.90 30.77 -5.17
CA SER A 13 19.62 29.86 -4.08
C SER A 13 19.69 30.58 -2.74
N MET A 14 18.69 30.39 -1.87
CA MET A 14 18.90 30.27 -0.42
C MET A 14 17.61 29.69 0.18
N GLY A 15 17.58 28.36 0.36
CA GLY A 15 16.53 27.66 1.10
C GLY A 15 17.18 26.88 2.23
N LEU A 16 17.03 27.40 3.45
CA LEU A 16 17.58 26.87 4.69
C LEU A 16 16.79 25.64 5.14
N PHE A 17 17.47 24.52 5.40
CA PHE A 17 16.87 23.31 5.98
C PHE A 17 16.59 23.53 7.47
N PHE A 18 15.34 23.39 7.89
CA PHE A 18 15.00 23.15 9.30
C PHE A 18 14.63 21.67 9.47
N LEU A 19 15.52 20.90 10.11
CA LEU A 19 15.19 19.61 10.70
C LEU A 19 14.65 19.85 12.12
N VAL A 20 13.37 19.54 12.34
CA VAL A 20 12.79 19.40 13.68
C VAL A 20 12.60 17.91 13.93
N GLY A 21 13.44 17.35 14.80
CA GLY A 21 13.28 16.00 15.33
C GLY A 21 12.29 16.01 16.50
N CYS A 22 11.25 15.18 16.42
CA CYS A 22 10.44 14.86 17.59
C CYS A 22 11.02 13.62 18.28
N THR A 23 11.54 13.84 19.48
CA THR A 23 11.90 12.83 20.46
C THR A 23 10.64 12.22 21.08
N ASN A 24 10.57 10.89 21.17
CA ASN A 24 9.55 10.19 21.95
C ASN A 24 9.90 10.29 23.46
N PRO A 25 8.99 10.72 24.35
CA PRO A 25 9.14 10.47 25.77
C PRO A 25 8.65 9.05 26.10
N THR A 26 9.59 8.18 26.49
CA THR A 26 9.31 7.03 27.35
C THR A 26 8.75 7.56 28.67
N VAL A 27 7.53 7.12 29.03
CA VAL A 27 7.01 7.27 30.39
C VAL A 27 6.82 5.87 30.96
N THR A 28 7.75 5.49 31.82
CA THR A 28 7.59 4.42 32.80
C THR A 28 7.20 5.07 34.11
N SER A 29 6.06 4.70 34.69
CA SER A 29 5.79 4.79 36.12
C SER A 29 4.77 3.72 36.47
N ASP A 30 5.24 2.76 37.25
CA ASP A 30 4.48 1.73 37.95
C ASP A 30 3.86 2.28 39.25
N GLU A 31 2.83 1.54 39.71
CA GLU A 31 2.18 1.53 41.05
C GLU A 31 1.23 2.71 41.38
N SER A 32 0.05 2.57 42.01
CA SER A 32 -0.49 1.56 42.92
C SER A 32 -2.02 1.75 43.11
N MET A 33 -2.72 0.61 43.19
CA MET A 33 -3.95 0.24 43.92
C MET A 33 -5.17 1.19 44.06
N GLY A 34 -6.31 0.71 43.56
CA GLY A 34 -7.68 1.12 43.93
C GLY A 34 -8.68 0.00 43.61
N SER A 35 -9.45 -0.42 44.61
CA SER A 35 -10.14 -1.72 44.74
C SER A 35 -11.60 -1.74 44.27
N ASN A 36 -12.03 -2.92 43.77
CA ASN A 36 -13.35 -3.59 43.81
C ASN A 36 -14.57 -3.11 42.99
N SER A 37 -14.96 -3.93 42.01
CA SER A 37 -16.13 -4.86 42.03
C SER A 37 -17.07 -4.81 40.82
N ALA A 38 -17.32 -6.02 40.31
CA ALA A 38 -18.48 -6.52 39.56
C ALA A 38 -18.75 -6.03 38.12
N THR A 39 -18.55 -6.92 37.13
CA THR A 39 -19.64 -7.78 36.60
C THR A 39 -19.09 -8.68 35.49
N ILE A 40 -19.38 -9.98 35.61
CA ILE A 40 -19.09 -11.03 34.63
C ILE A 40 -19.99 -10.85 33.42
N SER A 41 -19.42 -10.88 32.22
CA SER A 41 -20.11 -11.30 30.99
C SER A 41 -19.08 -11.90 30.06
N GLU A 42 -19.27 -13.19 29.80
CA GLU A 42 -18.45 -14.12 29.03
C GLU A 42 -18.13 -13.60 27.61
N GLU A 43 -16.85 -13.60 27.23
CA GLU A 43 -16.46 -13.66 25.82
C GLU A 43 -15.56 -14.88 25.62
N ASN A 44 -16.03 -15.78 24.75
CA ASN A 44 -15.45 -17.06 24.42
C ASN A 44 -13.97 -16.96 24.04
N HIS A 45 -13.12 -17.52 24.89
CA HIS A 45 -11.86 -18.09 24.43
C HIS A 45 -12.17 -19.22 23.45
N SER A 46 -11.77 -19.06 22.19
CA SER A 46 -11.48 -20.21 21.35
C SER A 46 -9.96 -20.35 21.25
N GLU A 47 -9.38 -21.03 22.23
CA GLU A 47 -8.19 -21.84 22.00
C GLU A 47 -8.51 -22.81 20.85
N HIS A 48 -7.94 -22.56 19.68
CA HIS A 48 -7.65 -23.64 18.74
C HIS A 48 -6.22 -23.45 18.23
N ASP A 49 -5.30 -23.77 19.12
CA ASP A 49 -3.96 -24.18 18.75
C ASP A 49 -4.08 -25.54 18.06
N SER A 50 -4.03 -25.53 16.74
CA SER A 50 -3.72 -26.70 15.93
C SER A 50 -2.64 -26.30 14.95
N HIS A 51 -1.41 -26.46 15.43
CA HIS A 51 -0.23 -26.64 14.60
C HIS A 51 -0.38 -27.92 13.76
N ASP A 52 -1.14 -27.84 12.67
CA ASP A 52 -0.97 -28.77 11.56
C ASP A 52 0.18 -28.27 10.69
N HIS A 53 1.38 -28.81 10.93
CA HIS A 53 2.52 -28.66 10.05
C HIS A 53 2.33 -29.52 8.79
N SER A 54 1.33 -29.19 7.98
CA SER A 54 1.29 -29.64 6.60
C SER A 54 2.40 -28.90 5.84
N HIS A 55 3.42 -29.66 5.46
CA HIS A 55 4.45 -29.23 4.51
C HIS A 55 3.80 -29.02 3.14
N ASP A 56 3.19 -27.85 2.93
CA ASP A 56 2.73 -27.41 1.62
C ASP A 56 3.90 -26.75 0.89
N HIS A 57 4.69 -27.58 0.20
CA HIS A 57 5.62 -27.10 -0.81
C HIS A 57 4.82 -26.51 -1.97
N GLY A 58 4.62 -25.18 -1.98
CA GLY A 58 4.33 -24.47 -3.23
C GLY A 58 3.25 -23.40 -3.27
N LYS A 59 2.84 -22.78 -2.14
CA LYS A 59 2.02 -21.56 -2.23
C LYS A 59 2.91 -20.34 -2.41
N HIS A 60 3.06 -19.89 -3.65
CA HIS A 60 3.60 -18.57 -3.97
C HIS A 60 2.97 -17.53 -3.03
N SER A 61 3.81 -16.79 -2.32
CA SER A 61 3.42 -15.77 -1.34
C SER A 61 2.60 -14.67 -2.03
N GLN A 62 1.27 -14.79 -1.98
CA GLN A 62 0.37 -13.72 -2.37
C GLN A 62 0.28 -12.72 -1.21
N SER A 63 0.53 -11.45 -1.48
CA SER A 63 0.32 -10.40 -0.48
C SER A 63 -0.89 -9.55 -0.85
N GLU A 64 -1.71 -9.26 0.15
CA GLU A 64 -2.92 -8.44 0.02
C GLU A 64 -2.86 -7.22 0.92
N GLN A 65 -3.28 -6.08 0.40
CA GLN A 65 -3.41 -4.83 1.15
C GLN A 65 -4.76 -4.22 0.83
N VAL A 66 -5.48 -3.79 1.87
CA VAL A 66 -6.80 -3.17 1.74
C VAL A 66 -6.77 -1.80 2.40
N ILE A 67 -7.19 -0.77 1.66
CA ILE A 67 -7.26 0.62 2.13
C ILE A 67 -8.68 1.12 1.87
N LYS A 68 -9.32 1.70 2.89
CA LYS A 68 -10.58 2.43 2.72
C LYS A 68 -10.28 3.93 2.59
N SER A 69 -10.86 4.57 1.58
CA SER A 69 -10.71 5.99 1.30
C SER A 69 -12.05 6.58 0.87
N GLY A 70 -12.70 7.30 1.78
CA GLY A 70 -14.07 7.78 1.57
C GLY A 70 -15.03 6.62 1.29
N GLU A 71 -15.78 6.71 0.19
CA GLU A 71 -16.69 5.66 -0.28
C GLU A 71 -15.97 4.49 -0.99
N TYR A 72 -14.65 4.56 -1.17
CA TYR A 72 -13.91 3.56 -1.93
C TYR A 72 -13.15 2.57 -1.04
N THR A 73 -13.13 1.31 -1.47
CA THR A 73 -12.20 0.29 -0.96
C THR A 73 -11.20 -0.05 -2.07
N LEU A 74 -9.93 0.17 -1.78
CA LEU A 74 -8.80 -0.16 -2.64
C LEU A 74 -8.20 -1.47 -2.14
N LYS A 75 -8.22 -2.52 -2.96
CA LYS A 75 -7.53 -3.77 -2.64
C LYS A 75 -6.42 -4.02 -3.65
N LEU A 76 -5.19 -4.10 -3.16
CA LEU A 76 -4.02 -4.50 -3.92
C LEU A 76 -3.71 -5.97 -3.62
N VAL A 77 -3.56 -6.77 -4.65
CA VAL A 77 -3.08 -8.15 -4.57
C VAL A 77 -1.86 -8.26 -5.47
N THR A 78 -0.77 -8.83 -4.94
CA THR A 78 0.45 -9.10 -5.70
C THR A 78 0.70 -10.60 -5.77
N VAL A 79 0.98 -11.11 -6.97
CA VAL A 79 1.21 -12.52 -7.22
C VAL A 79 2.52 -12.67 -8.00
N PRO A 80 3.57 -13.26 -7.41
CA PRO A 80 4.80 -13.54 -8.15
C PRO A 80 4.55 -14.55 -9.28
N SER A 81 5.26 -14.40 -10.39
CA SER A 81 5.20 -15.25 -11.59
C SER A 81 6.57 -15.34 -12.27
N ASP A 82 6.68 -16.17 -13.30
CA ASP A 82 7.87 -16.33 -14.14
C ASP A 82 8.30 -15.04 -14.87
N LYS A 83 7.35 -14.13 -15.12
CA LYS A 83 7.56 -12.86 -15.83
C LYS A 83 7.69 -11.64 -14.92
N GLY A 84 7.73 -11.88 -13.61
CA GLY A 84 7.79 -10.86 -12.56
C GLY A 84 6.57 -10.89 -11.65
N VAL A 85 6.13 -9.75 -11.13
CA VAL A 85 5.01 -9.66 -10.19
C VAL A 85 3.75 -9.14 -10.89
N HIS A 86 2.69 -9.94 -10.89
CA HIS A 86 1.35 -9.47 -11.28
C HIS A 86 0.77 -8.60 -10.17
N ILE A 87 0.24 -7.45 -10.57
CA ILE A 87 -0.58 -6.59 -9.74
C ILE A 87 -2.04 -6.75 -10.16
N ALA A 88 -2.89 -7.08 -9.19
CA ALA A 88 -4.34 -7.02 -9.31
C ALA A 88 -4.86 -5.95 -8.34
N PHE A 89 -5.39 -4.87 -8.89
CA PHE A 89 -5.90 -3.74 -8.14
C PHE A 89 -7.42 -3.63 -8.30
N TYR A 90 -8.13 -3.77 -7.19
CA TYR A 90 -9.58 -3.62 -7.13
C TYR A 90 -9.93 -2.23 -6.60
N LEU A 91 -10.66 -1.46 -7.39
CA LEU A 91 -11.25 -0.19 -6.99
C LEU A 91 -12.75 -0.44 -6.81
N LEU A 92 -13.16 -0.53 -5.55
CA LEU A 92 -14.53 -0.88 -5.15
C LEU A 92 -15.21 0.36 -4.57
N GLU A 93 -16.49 0.56 -4.86
CA GLU A 93 -17.27 1.71 -4.39
C GLU A 93 -18.47 1.26 -3.55
N GLY A 94 -18.68 1.99 -2.44
CA GLY A 94 -19.77 1.82 -1.50
C GLY A 94 -19.70 0.51 -0.70
N GLU A 95 -20.69 0.33 0.17
CA GLU A 95 -20.79 -0.88 1.04
C GLU A 95 -20.99 -2.16 0.23
N ALA A 96 -21.63 -2.06 -0.93
CA ALA A 96 -21.84 -3.17 -1.84
C ALA A 96 -20.58 -3.59 -2.62
N ASN A 97 -19.43 -2.91 -2.41
CA ASN A 97 -18.15 -3.18 -3.08
C ASN A 97 -18.31 -3.28 -4.61
N LYS A 98 -18.99 -2.31 -5.22
CA LYS A 98 -19.18 -2.29 -6.67
C LYS A 98 -17.86 -1.99 -7.36
N GLN A 99 -17.41 -2.87 -8.26
CA GLN A 99 -16.18 -2.64 -9.03
C GLN A 99 -16.34 -1.42 -9.95
N VAL A 100 -15.48 -0.42 -9.77
CA VAL A 100 -15.36 0.74 -10.67
C VAL A 100 -14.52 0.31 -11.87
N LYS A 101 -15.08 0.36 -13.07
CA LYS A 101 -14.46 -0.18 -14.30
C LYS A 101 -13.88 0.88 -15.23
N THR A 102 -14.26 2.14 -15.01
CA THR A 102 -14.02 3.25 -15.94
C THR A 102 -12.96 4.24 -15.46
N ALA A 103 -12.29 3.95 -14.34
CA ALA A 103 -11.30 4.87 -13.80
C ALA A 103 -9.97 4.75 -14.55
N GLN A 104 -9.24 5.85 -14.64
CA GLN A 104 -7.83 5.85 -14.98
C GLN A 104 -7.05 5.62 -13.70
N VAL A 105 -6.33 4.50 -13.60
CA VAL A 105 -5.60 4.11 -12.40
C VAL A 105 -4.10 4.15 -12.68
N GLN A 106 -3.36 4.81 -11.78
CA GLN A 106 -1.91 4.85 -11.81
C GLN A 106 -1.33 4.46 -10.45
N GLY A 107 -0.40 3.51 -10.47
CA GLY A 107 0.43 3.14 -9.33
C GLY A 107 1.77 3.87 -9.38
N GLN A 108 2.22 4.38 -8.24
CA GLN A 108 3.57 4.87 -8.02
C GLN A 108 4.25 3.94 -7.03
N LEU A 109 5.26 3.22 -7.50
CA LEU A 109 5.91 2.15 -6.75
C LEU A 109 7.34 2.53 -6.43
N GLN A 110 7.77 2.20 -5.22
CA GLN A 110 9.17 2.26 -4.86
C GLN A 110 9.78 0.86 -4.99
N LEU A 111 10.74 0.74 -5.90
CA LEU A 111 11.53 -0.48 -6.11
C LEU A 111 12.51 -0.70 -4.94
N PRO A 112 13.06 -1.93 -4.78
CA PRO A 112 14.02 -2.22 -3.70
C PRO A 112 15.28 -1.35 -3.72
N ASN A 113 15.69 -0.83 -4.88
CA ASN A 113 16.80 0.10 -5.04
C ASN A 113 16.44 1.56 -4.62
N GLY A 114 15.20 1.81 -4.19
CA GLY A 114 14.68 3.13 -3.80
C GLY A 114 14.09 3.95 -4.94
N GLU A 115 14.24 3.52 -6.20
CA GLU A 115 13.71 4.19 -7.39
C GLU A 115 12.19 4.23 -7.38
N GLN A 116 11.61 5.36 -7.82
CA GLN A 116 10.17 5.49 -8.01
C GLN A 116 9.79 5.21 -9.46
N LYS A 117 8.83 4.30 -9.65
CA LYS A 117 8.30 3.91 -10.94
C LYS A 117 6.79 4.11 -11.01
N ALA A 118 6.36 4.85 -12.02
CA ALA A 118 4.96 4.99 -12.36
C ALA A 118 4.53 3.83 -13.26
N ILE A 119 3.44 3.15 -12.91
CA ILE A 119 2.83 2.13 -13.74
C ILE A 119 1.35 2.48 -14.00
N PRO A 120 0.91 2.53 -15.27
CA PRO A 120 -0.52 2.54 -15.57
C PRO A 120 -1.10 1.17 -15.24
N LEU A 121 -2.30 1.14 -14.65
CA LEU A 121 -3.05 -0.09 -14.44
C LEU A 121 -4.29 -0.08 -15.35
N ASN A 122 -4.45 -1.12 -16.15
CA ASN A 122 -5.52 -1.22 -17.13
C ASN A 122 -6.62 -2.15 -16.63
N TYR A 123 -7.89 -1.76 -16.75
CA TYR A 123 -8.99 -2.64 -16.36
C TYR A 123 -9.10 -3.83 -17.30
N GLU A 124 -9.05 -5.04 -16.75
CA GLU A 124 -9.27 -6.29 -17.48
C GLU A 124 -10.64 -6.86 -17.14
N ALA A 125 -11.58 -6.78 -18.08
CA ALA A 125 -12.97 -7.22 -17.87
C ALA A 125 -13.07 -8.70 -17.52
N GLU A 126 -12.22 -9.54 -18.11
CA GLU A 126 -12.16 -10.99 -17.86
C GLU A 126 -11.75 -11.32 -16.42
N ARG A 127 -10.93 -10.46 -15.81
CA ARG A 127 -10.42 -10.65 -14.45
C ARG A 127 -11.10 -9.77 -13.39
N ASN A 128 -11.93 -8.84 -13.83
CA ASN A 128 -12.68 -7.88 -13.02
C ASN A 128 -11.81 -7.02 -12.08
N HIS A 129 -10.59 -6.66 -12.50
CA HIS A 129 -9.69 -5.77 -11.77
C HIS A 129 -8.78 -4.99 -12.71
N TYR A 130 -8.10 -3.97 -12.19
CA TYR A 130 -7.03 -3.29 -12.91
C TYR A 130 -5.74 -4.09 -12.80
N HIS A 131 -5.15 -4.42 -13.94
CA HIS A 131 -3.94 -5.21 -14.05
C HIS A 131 -2.71 -4.34 -14.31
N GLY A 132 -1.60 -4.71 -13.68
CA GLY A 132 -0.26 -4.24 -14.01
C GLY A 132 0.77 -5.36 -13.85
N MET A 133 1.93 -5.20 -14.49
CA MET A 133 3.04 -6.15 -14.43
C MET A 133 4.33 -5.44 -14.06
N LEU A 134 5.09 -6.03 -13.14
CA LEU A 134 6.43 -5.59 -12.77
C LEU A 134 7.45 -6.68 -13.04
N SER A 135 8.13 -6.58 -14.18
CA SER A 135 9.14 -7.57 -14.59
C SER A 135 10.51 -7.40 -13.93
N GLU A 136 10.72 -6.32 -13.19
CA GLU A 136 11.99 -6.01 -12.50
C GLU A 136 12.11 -6.72 -11.15
N LEU A 137 11.07 -7.43 -10.72
CA LEU A 137 10.95 -8.01 -9.38
C LEU A 137 10.75 -9.53 -9.46
N ASN A 138 11.49 -10.25 -8.64
CA ASN A 138 11.40 -11.69 -8.42
C ASN A 138 10.81 -12.00 -7.03
N GLY A 139 9.71 -11.33 -6.68
CA GLY A 139 8.98 -11.56 -5.43
C GLY A 139 9.46 -10.73 -4.24
N GLU A 140 10.28 -9.70 -4.48
CA GLU A 140 10.62 -8.73 -3.44
C GLU A 140 9.40 -7.92 -3.00
N LYS A 141 9.43 -7.48 -1.74
CA LYS A 141 8.44 -6.53 -1.22
C LYS A 141 8.64 -5.16 -1.85
N ILE A 142 7.55 -4.52 -2.20
CA ILE A 142 7.52 -3.14 -2.71
C ILE A 142 6.54 -2.29 -1.92
N ASN A 143 6.83 -1.00 -1.84
CA ASN A 143 5.90 -0.01 -1.32
C ASN A 143 5.22 0.70 -2.49
N GLY A 144 3.92 0.99 -2.36
CA GLY A 144 3.15 1.60 -3.42
C GLY A 144 2.19 2.67 -2.92
N LYS A 145 2.03 3.73 -3.72
CA LYS A 145 0.94 4.70 -3.61
C LYS A 145 0.11 4.60 -4.87
N PHE A 146 -1.21 4.59 -4.73
CA PHE A 146 -2.12 4.47 -5.87
C PHE A 146 -3.01 5.69 -5.95
N SER A 147 -3.30 6.13 -7.17
CA SER A 147 -4.23 7.21 -7.46
C SER A 147 -5.15 6.79 -8.59
N PHE A 148 -6.37 7.33 -8.58
CA PHE A 148 -7.32 7.10 -9.64
C PHE A 148 -8.09 8.39 -9.95
N GLN A 149 -8.54 8.49 -11.19
CA GLN A 149 -9.40 9.57 -11.69
C GLN A 149 -10.56 8.92 -12.44
N ARG A 150 -11.78 9.43 -12.20
CA ARG A 150 -12.98 8.99 -12.91
C ARG A 150 -13.18 9.76 -14.21
#